data_AF-A0A836BEL9-F1
#
_entry.id   AF-A0A836BEL9-F1
#
_cell.length_a   1.000
_cell.length_b   1.000
_cell.length_c   1.000
_cell.angle_alpha   90.00
_cell.angle_beta   90.00
_cell.angle_gamma   90.00
#
_symmetry.space_group_name_H-M   'P 1'
#
loop_
_entity.id
_entity.type
_entity.pdbx_description
1 polymer ?
#
loop_
_entity_poly.entity_id
_entity_poly.type
_entity_poly.pdbx_seq_one_letter_code
_entity_poly.pdbx_strand_id
1 'polypeptide(L)' 'MLVALFLLPSSEKAMLEKYKTVLSPWMESDTRESLEKSIKYHFPDNNWRLIN' A
#
# COMPACT_ATOMS: atom_id res chain seq x y z
N MET A 1 -2.21 -7.54 3.81
CA MET A 1 -0.94 -6.79 3.91
C MET A 1 -0.65 -5.92 2.69
N LEU A 2 -0.73 -6.44 1.45
CA LEU A 2 -0.42 -5.64 0.23
C LEU A 2 -1.20 -4.33 0.13
N VAL A 3 -2.52 -4.38 0.36
CA VAL A 3 -3.39 -3.20 0.34
C VAL A 3 -2.98 -2.17 1.42
N ALA A 4 -2.57 -2.63 2.60
CA ALA A 4 -2.12 -1.74 3.68
C ALA A 4 -0.81 -1.03 3.31
N LEU A 5 0.13 -1.72 2.65
CA LEU A 5 1.36 -1.10 2.13
C LEU A 5 1.06 -0.10 1.01
N PHE A 6 0.12 -0.40 0.12
CA PHE A 6 -0.30 0.51 -0.94
C PHE A 6 -0.95 1.81 -0.41
N LEU A 7 -1.69 1.69 0.70
CA LEU A 7 -2.33 2.80 1.41
C LEU A 7 -1.41 3.49 2.42
N LEU A 8 -0.18 3.02 2.59
CA LEU A 8 0.78 3.58 3.55
C LEU A 8 0.97 5.11 3.40
N PRO A 9 1.09 5.69 2.18
CA PRO A 9 1.20 7.14 2.02
C PRO A 9 0.00 7.95 2.53
N SER A 10 -1.17 7.31 2.69
CA SER A 10 -2.39 7.92 3.22
C SER A 10 -2.48 7.83 4.75
N SER A 11 -1.48 7.28 5.41
CA SER A 11 -1.44 7.15 6.87
C SER A 11 -1.20 8.50 7.56
N GLU A 12 -1.33 8.51 8.89
CA GLU A 12 -1.06 9.68 9.70
C GLU A 12 0.37 10.21 9.51
N LYS A 13 0.50 11.52 9.25
CA LYS A 13 1.80 12.16 8.98
C LYS A 13 2.79 12.00 10.13
N ALA A 14 2.33 12.08 11.37
CA ALA A 14 3.18 11.91 12.56
C ALA A 14 3.83 10.51 12.61
N MET A 15 3.11 9.48 12.17
CA MET A 15 3.63 8.11 12.08
C MET A 15 4.63 7.97 10.93
N LEU A 16 4.31 8.54 9.76
CA LEU A 16 5.18 8.51 8.59
C LEU A 16 6.52 9.19 8.84
N GLU A 17 6.53 10.34 9.51
CA GLU A 17 7.77 11.03 9.88
C GLU A 17 8.57 10.26 10.93
N LYS A 18 7.90 9.71 11.95
CA LYS A 18 8.55 8.94 13.03
C LYS A 18 9.28 7.70 12.50
N TYR A 19 8.74 7.04 11.48
CA TYR A 19 9.27 5.79 10.93
C TYR A 19 9.79 5.91 9.50
N LYS A 20 10.08 7.14 9.06
CA LYS A 20 10.45 7.45 7.67
C LYS A 20 11.52 6.53 7.11
N THR A 21 12.62 6.33 7.83
CA THR A 21 13.74 5.48 7.38
C THR A 21 13.32 4.05 7.02
N VAL A 22 12.31 3.50 7.70
CA VAL A 22 11.81 2.15 7.46
C VAL A 22 10.72 2.14 6.38
N LEU A 23 9.92 3.21 6.31
CA LEU A 23 8.73 3.28 5.44
C LEU A 23 9.02 3.84 4.05
N SER A 24 10.04 4.67 3.87
CA SER A 24 10.37 5.31 2.59
C SER A 24 10.53 4.32 1.42
N PRO A 25 11.22 3.17 1.54
CA PRO A 25 11.38 2.22 0.44
C PRO A 25 10.04 1.66 -0.07
N TRP A 26 9.02 1.60 0.81
CA TRP A 26 7.69 1.09 0.47
C TRP A 26 6.81 2.11 -0.24
N MET A 27 7.21 3.38 -0.24
CA MET A 27 6.50 4.50 -0.88
C MET A 27 7.13 4.92 -2.21
N GLU A 28 8.20 4.25 -2.65
CA GLU A 28 8.82 4.47 -3.94
C GLU A 28 7.90 4.07 -5.11
N SER A 29 8.05 4.72 -6.26
CA SER A 29 7.22 4.51 -7.45
C SER A 29 7.22 3.05 -7.90
N ASP A 30 8.39 2.43 -7.93
CA ASP A 30 8.59 1.07 -8.44
C ASP A 30 7.89 0.04 -7.52
N THR A 31 8.02 0.24 -6.21
CA THR A 31 7.31 -0.55 -5.20
C THR A 31 5.80 -0.37 -5.35
N ARG A 32 5.33 0.85 -5.61
CA ARG A 32 3.91 1.15 -5.79
C ARG A 32 3.32 0.46 -7.02
N GLU A 33 4.02 0.47 -8.16
CA GLU A 33 3.58 -0.22 -9.38
C GLU A 33 3.50 -1.74 -9.17
N SER A 34 4.51 -2.32 -8.51
CA SER A 34 4.53 -3.75 -8.18
C SER A 34 3.38 -4.15 -7.25
N LEU A 35 3.10 -3.32 -6.24
CA LEU A 35 1.95 -3.50 -5.34
C LEU A 35 0.63 -3.41 -6.10
N GLU A 36 0.46 -2.44 -7.01
CA GLU A 36 -0.76 -2.28 -7.80
C GLU A 36 -1.00 -3.49 -8.71
N LYS A 37 0.03 -3.98 -9.40
CA LYS A 37 -0.06 -5.18 -10.24
C LYS A 37 -0.46 -6.41 -9.43
N SER A 38 0.14 -6.57 -8.25
CA SER A 38 -0.17 -7.68 -7.34
C SER A 38 -1.60 -7.59 -6.81
N ILE A 39 -2.05 -6.39 -6.44
CA ILE A 39 -3.44 -6.14 -6.01
C ILE A 39 -4.41 -6.46 -7.13
N LYS A 40 -4.18 -6.00 -8.37
CA LYS A 40 -5.05 -6.32 -9.52
C LYS A 40 -5.11 -7.81 -9.82
N TYR A 41 -3.99 -8.53 -9.67
CA TYR A 41 -3.97 -9.98 -9.86
C TYR A 41 -4.81 -10.72 -8.83
N HIS A 42 -4.74 -10.32 -7.56
CA HIS A 42 -5.49 -10.97 -6.48
C HIS A 42 -6.93 -10.46 -6.30
N PHE A 43 -7.23 -9.24 -6.75
CA PHE A 43 -8.53 -8.57 -6.65
C PHE A 43 -8.95 -8.01 -8.03
N PRO A 44 -9.22 -8.88 -9.02
CA PRO A 44 -9.50 -8.46 -10.41
C PRO A 44 -10.78 -7.61 -10.52
N ASP A 45 -11.76 -7.82 -9.65
CA ASP A 45 -13.07 -7.15 -9.72
C ASP A 45 -13.10 -5.83 -8.92
N ASN A 46 -11.95 -5.33 -8.45
CA ASN A 46 -11.85 -4.22 -7.50
C ASN A 46 -12.77 -4.40 -6.27
N ASN A 47 -13.11 -5.64 -5.90
CA ASN A 47 -13.84 -5.95 -4.68
C ASN A 47 -12.82 -6.27 -3.58
N TRP A 48 -12.29 -5.20 -2.98
CA TRP A 48 -11.36 -5.23 -1.84
C TRP A 48 -12.09 -5.34 -0.50
N ARG A 49 -13.42 -5.22 -0.50
CA ARG A 49 -14.26 -5.41 0.68
C ARG A 49 -14.47 -6.90 0.90
N LEU A 50 -14.22 -7.36 2.12
CA LEU A 50 -14.87 -8.57 2.64
C LEU A 50 -16.36 -8.23 2.78
N ILE A 51 -17.10 -8.38 1.69
CA ILE A 51 -18.56 -8.34 1.73
C ILE A 51 -18.97 -9.72 2.20
N ASN A 52 -19.50 -9.79 3.42
CA ASN A 52 -20.17 -10.97 3.96
C ASN A 52 -21.68 -10.72 3.94
#